data_AF-A0A1Y0IQ28-F1
#
_entry.id   AF-A0A1Y0IQ28-F1
#
_cell.length_a   1.000
_cell.length_b   1.000
_cell.length_c   1.000
_cell.angle_alpha   90.00
_cell.angle_beta   90.00
_cell.angle_gamma   90.00
#
_symmetry.space_group_name_H-M   'P 1'
#
loop_
_entity.id
_entity.type
_entity.pdbx_description
1 polymer ?
#
loop_
_entity_poly.entity_id
_entity_poly.type
_entity_poly.pdbx_seq_one_letter_code
_entity_poly.pdbx_strand_id
1 'polypeptide(L)'
;MKKRDTDIGTRTVKRIYRTIEVITVALLLSGQINVSGVFFFKGGGFSLSFAGPITGGVRSLGVPEAPASDAVIDLISLAAALLLILDQVNVTGTLLTQGGYTIVLSGPIFRQAKRVAAVPQTRRFVNDLKKQALRSLQES
;
A
#
# COMPACT_ATOMS: atom_id res chain seq x y z
N MET A 1 26.27 21.82 11.29
CA MET A 1 25.45 21.25 12.39
C MET A 1 23.97 21.08 11.98
N LYS A 2 23.66 20.32 10.91
CA LYS A 2 22.37 20.38 10.16
C LYS A 2 21.73 18.99 9.89
N LYS A 3 21.91 18.01 10.78
CA LYS A 3 21.37 16.63 10.65
C LYS A 3 20.10 16.37 11.47
N ARG A 4 19.78 17.21 12.47
CA ARG A 4 18.76 16.92 13.50
C ARG A 4 17.31 17.03 13.02
N ASP A 5 16.97 18.01 12.18
CA ASP A 5 15.55 18.22 11.79
C ASP A 5 15.01 17.17 10.81
N THR A 6 15.87 16.64 9.93
CA THR A 6 15.49 15.59 8.96
C THR A 6 15.09 14.28 9.64
N ASP A 7 15.73 13.94 10.75
CA ASP A 7 15.52 12.66 11.44
C ASP A 7 14.14 12.61 12.15
N ILE A 8 13.66 13.75 12.67
CA ILE A 8 12.34 13.85 13.32
C ILE A 8 11.23 13.63 12.28
N GLY A 9 11.31 14.30 11.12
CA GLY A 9 10.32 14.17 10.05
C GLY A 9 10.22 12.74 9.51
N THR A 10 11.36 12.08 9.29
CA THR A 10 11.38 10.68 8.82
C THR A 10 10.83 9.70 9.86
N ARG A 11 11.10 9.90 11.15
CA ARG A 11 10.55 9.06 12.23
C ARG A 11 9.04 9.17 12.34
N THR A 12 8.48 10.37 12.24
CA THR A 12 7.04 10.58 12.29
C THR A 12 6.34 9.91 11.10
N VAL A 13 6.84 10.09 9.89
CA VAL A 13 6.24 9.46 8.69
C VAL A 13 6.35 7.93 8.76
N LYS A 14 7.49 7.39 9.21
CA LYS A 14 7.63 5.94 9.44
C LYS A 14 6.61 5.40 10.46
N ARG A 15 6.35 6.13 11.55
CA ARG A 15 5.30 5.75 12.52
C ARG A 15 3.93 5.72 11.87
N ILE A 16 3.58 6.75 11.08
CA ILE A 16 2.30 6.79 10.37
C ILE A 16 2.14 5.59 9.44
N TYR A 17 3.16 5.27 8.64
CA TYR A 17 3.12 4.09 7.77
C TYR A 17 2.97 2.80 8.56
N ARG A 18 3.70 2.64 9.66
CA ARG A 18 3.54 1.46 10.52
C ARG A 18 2.14 1.38 11.16
N THR A 19 1.57 2.51 11.58
CA THR A 19 0.20 2.55 12.09
C THR A 19 -0.79 2.10 11.03
N ILE A 20 -0.66 2.55 9.78
CA ILE A 20 -1.50 2.13 8.66
C ILE A 20 -1.38 0.61 8.43
N GLU A 21 -0.16 0.07 8.47
CA GLU A 21 0.06 -1.38 8.34
C GLU A 21 -0.62 -2.16 9.48
N VAL A 22 -0.48 -1.70 10.73
CA VAL A 22 -1.12 -2.33 11.89
C VAL A 22 -2.64 -2.30 11.79
N ILE A 23 -3.22 -1.16 11.36
CA ILE A 23 -4.66 -1.06 11.11
C ILE A 23 -5.06 -2.04 10.00
N THR A 24 -4.28 -2.12 8.92
CA THR A 24 -4.56 -3.02 7.80
C THR A 24 -4.51 -4.49 8.24
N VAL A 25 -3.55 -4.87 9.09
CA VAL A 25 -3.49 -6.19 9.73
C VAL A 25 -4.77 -6.47 10.53
N ALA A 26 -5.22 -5.53 11.36
CA ALA A 26 -6.45 -5.70 12.13
C ALA A 26 -7.68 -5.89 11.22
N LEU A 27 -7.76 -5.14 10.12
CA LEU A 27 -8.85 -5.26 9.14
C LEU A 27 -8.82 -6.60 8.38
N LEU A 28 -7.64 -7.12 8.05
CA LEU A 28 -7.48 -8.44 7.42
C LEU A 28 -7.92 -9.55 8.36
N LEU A 29 -7.44 -9.53 9.61
CA LEU A 29 -7.72 -10.58 10.60
C LEU A 29 -9.18 -10.57 11.07
N SER A 30 -9.85 -9.41 11.02
CA SER A 30 -11.29 -9.29 11.32
C SER A 30 -12.19 -9.59 10.11
N GLY A 31 -11.60 -9.86 8.93
CA GLY A 31 -12.35 -10.11 7.69
C GLY A 31 -13.08 -8.88 7.13
N GLN A 32 -12.76 -7.68 7.61
CA GLN A 32 -13.33 -6.41 7.12
C GLN A 32 -12.77 -6.03 5.74
N ILE A 33 -11.61 -6.56 5.40
CA ILE A 33 -11.05 -6.54 4.04
C ILE A 33 -10.50 -7.94 3.71
N ASN A 34 -10.60 -8.32 2.45
CA ASN A 34 -10.12 -9.58 1.90
C ASN A 34 -9.56 -9.35 0.50
N VAL A 35 -8.88 -10.37 -0.02
CA VAL A 35 -8.26 -10.29 -1.34
C VAL A 35 -9.33 -10.03 -2.41
N SER A 36 -9.19 -8.92 -3.11
CA SER A 36 -10.09 -8.50 -4.18
C SER A 36 -9.49 -8.72 -5.57
N GLY A 37 -8.17 -8.85 -5.66
CA GLY A 37 -7.50 -9.06 -6.94
C GLY A 37 -5.98 -8.96 -6.87
N VAL A 38 -5.34 -9.23 -8.01
CA VAL A 38 -3.89 -9.15 -8.20
C VAL A 38 -3.61 -8.22 -9.37
N PHE A 39 -2.68 -7.29 -9.19
CA PHE A 39 -2.22 -6.40 -10.25
C PHE A 39 -0.81 -6.76 -10.68
N PHE A 40 -0.59 -6.86 -11.99
CA PHE A 40 0.72 -7.16 -12.56
C PHE A 40 1.34 -5.90 -13.15
N PHE A 41 2.64 -5.70 -12.92
CA PHE A 41 3.38 -4.56 -13.45
C PHE A 41 4.11 -4.94 -14.74
N LYS A 42 4.15 -4.02 -15.72
CA LYS A 42 4.77 -4.22 -17.05
C LYS A 42 6.29 -4.53 -17.04
N GLY A 43 6.95 -4.49 -15.89
CA GLY A 43 8.37 -4.85 -15.72
C GLY A 43 8.61 -6.10 -14.86
N GLY A 44 7.56 -6.86 -14.58
CA GLY A 44 7.59 -7.98 -13.64
C GLY A 44 7.19 -7.59 -12.22
N GLY A 45 6.80 -8.60 -11.44
CA GLY A 45 6.26 -8.41 -10.10
C GLY A 45 4.75 -8.16 -10.09
N PHE A 46 4.18 -8.14 -8.89
CA PHE A 46 2.75 -7.96 -8.70
C PHE A 46 2.43 -7.23 -7.39
N SER A 47 1.19 -6.81 -7.23
CA SER A 47 0.63 -6.36 -5.96
C SER A 47 -0.70 -7.01 -5.70
N LEU A 48 -1.03 -7.13 -4.41
CA LEU A 48 -2.30 -7.66 -3.97
C LEU A 48 -3.22 -6.51 -3.59
N SER A 49 -4.45 -6.59 -4.05
CA SER A 49 -5.51 -5.65 -3.74
C SER A 49 -6.44 -6.25 -2.69
N PHE A 50 -6.79 -5.47 -1.70
CA PHE A 50 -7.72 -5.86 -0.65
C PHE A 50 -8.89 -4.87 -0.56
N ALA A 51 -10.10 -5.40 -0.49
CA ALA A 51 -11.34 -4.62 -0.39
C ALA A 51 -12.32 -5.34 0.54
N GLY A 52 -13.38 -4.66 0.97
CA GLY A 52 -14.42 -5.28 1.77
C GLY A 52 -15.42 -4.27 2.32
N PRO A 53 -16.25 -4.67 3.29
CA PRO A 53 -17.33 -3.83 3.82
C PRO A 53 -16.91 -2.42 4.20
N ILE A 54 -15.77 -2.27 4.88
CA ILE A 54 -15.29 -0.95 5.33
C ILE A 54 -14.80 -0.06 4.18
N THR A 55 -14.47 -0.65 3.03
CA THR A 55 -14.00 0.08 1.85
C THR A 55 -15.10 0.31 0.81
N GLY A 56 -16.35 -0.06 1.14
CA GLY A 56 -17.53 0.06 0.27
C GLY A 56 -17.80 -1.18 -0.59
N GLY A 57 -16.94 -2.20 -0.51
CA GLY A 57 -17.11 -3.46 -1.24
C GLY A 57 -17.86 -4.52 -0.45
N VAL A 58 -18.13 -5.65 -1.09
CA VAL A 58 -18.59 -6.88 -0.41
C VAL A 58 -17.41 -7.78 -0.11
N ARG A 59 -17.52 -8.60 0.93
CA ARG A 59 -16.56 -9.67 1.20
C ARG A 59 -16.55 -10.64 0.03
N SER A 60 -15.36 -10.94 -0.50
CA SER A 60 -15.21 -12.04 -1.44
C SER A 60 -15.57 -13.35 -0.76
N LEU A 61 -16.49 -14.09 -1.39
CA LEU A 61 -16.94 -15.39 -0.95
C LEU A 61 -16.57 -16.43 -2.00
N GLY A 62 -16.32 -17.63 -1.53
CA GLY A 62 -16.15 -18.82 -2.32
C GLY A 62 -17.36 -19.11 -3.19
N VAL A 63 -17.12 -19.80 -4.30
CA VAL A 63 -18.24 -20.31 -5.12
C VAL A 63 -18.94 -21.43 -4.34
N PRO A 64 -20.29 -21.52 -4.38
CA PRO A 64 -21.04 -22.52 -3.61
C PRO A 64 -20.60 -23.97 -3.88
N GLU A 65 -20.12 -24.24 -5.10
CA GLU A 65 -19.65 -25.56 -5.52
C GLU A 65 -18.31 -25.97 -4.89
N ALA A 66 -17.57 -25.03 -4.29
CA ALA A 66 -16.26 -25.28 -3.69
C ALA A 66 -16.12 -24.59 -2.32
N PRO A 67 -16.71 -25.15 -1.24
CA PRO A 67 -16.66 -24.56 0.11
C PRO A 67 -15.24 -24.33 0.64
N ALA A 68 -14.25 -25.09 0.15
CA ALA A 68 -12.84 -24.92 0.50
C ALA A 68 -12.27 -23.56 0.02
N SER A 69 -12.92 -22.88 -0.93
CA SER A 69 -12.44 -21.61 -1.47
C SER A 69 -12.53 -20.45 -0.45
N ASP A 70 -13.49 -20.48 0.48
CA ASP A 70 -13.53 -19.51 1.60
C ASP A 70 -12.30 -19.66 2.50
N ALA A 71 -11.92 -20.90 2.83
CA ALA A 71 -10.73 -21.17 3.63
C ALA A 71 -9.45 -20.68 2.94
N VAL A 72 -9.38 -20.75 1.60
CA VAL A 72 -8.26 -20.21 0.82
C VAL A 72 -8.22 -18.68 0.89
N ILE A 73 -9.38 -18.01 0.76
CA ILE A 73 -9.46 -16.54 0.88
C ILE A 73 -9.01 -16.07 2.28
N ASP A 74 -9.42 -16.79 3.32
CA ASP A 74 -9.03 -16.50 4.69
C ASP A 74 -7.54 -16.78 4.92
N LEU A 75 -7.01 -17.86 4.35
CA LEU A 75 -5.58 -18.17 4.37
C LEU A 75 -4.73 -17.08 3.69
N ILE A 76 -5.18 -16.56 2.53
CA ILE A 76 -4.50 -15.45 1.85
C ILE A 76 -4.49 -14.19 2.74
N SER A 77 -5.62 -13.90 3.39
CA SER A 77 -5.75 -12.74 4.28
C SER A 77 -4.84 -12.87 5.51
N LEU A 78 -4.76 -14.06 6.09
CA LEU A 78 -3.84 -14.38 7.19
C LEU A 78 -2.37 -14.29 6.76
N ALA A 79 -2.01 -14.86 5.61
CA ALA A 79 -0.65 -14.78 5.07
C ALA A 79 -0.24 -13.33 4.80
N ALA A 80 -1.13 -12.52 4.20
CA ALA A 80 -0.88 -11.10 3.98
C ALA A 80 -0.68 -10.33 5.28
N ALA A 81 -1.49 -10.61 6.31
CA ALA A 81 -1.35 -10.02 7.64
C ALA A 81 0.01 -10.37 8.27
N LEU A 82 0.43 -11.63 8.19
CA LEU A 82 1.75 -12.06 8.68
C LEU A 82 2.89 -11.36 7.93
N LEU A 83 2.81 -11.25 6.62
CA LEU A 83 3.83 -10.58 5.81
C LEU A 83 3.92 -9.07 6.13
N LEU A 84 2.82 -8.41 6.46
CA LEU A 84 2.80 -7.02 6.94
C LEU A 84 3.47 -6.89 8.33
N ILE A 85 3.18 -7.82 9.24
CA ILE A 85 3.79 -7.83 10.59
C ILE A 85 5.30 -8.01 10.47
N LEU A 86 5.74 -8.95 9.63
CA LEU A 86 7.14 -9.26 9.33
C LEU A 86 7.84 -8.23 8.44
N ASP A 87 7.13 -7.18 8.01
CA ASP A 87 7.68 -6.07 7.21
C ASP A 87 8.29 -6.53 5.86
N GLN A 88 7.74 -7.64 5.34
CA GLN A 88 8.06 -8.25 4.03
C GLN A 88 7.23 -7.63 2.90
N VAL A 89 6.03 -7.14 3.23
CA VAL A 89 5.19 -6.31 2.38
C VAL A 89 4.76 -5.07 3.17
N ASN A 90 4.38 -4.02 2.46
CA ASN A 90 3.93 -2.76 3.01
C ASN A 90 2.67 -2.30 2.28
N VAL A 91 1.91 -1.43 2.92
CA VAL A 91 0.81 -0.72 2.25
C VAL A 91 1.40 0.30 1.29
N THR A 92 1.32 0.02 -0.01
CA THR A 92 1.89 0.89 -1.04
C THR A 92 0.96 2.02 -1.43
N GLY A 93 -0.35 1.83 -1.31
CA GLY A 93 -1.33 2.88 -1.55
C GLY A 93 -2.77 2.38 -1.50
N THR A 94 -3.67 3.24 -1.97
CA THR A 94 -5.08 2.94 -2.12
C THR A 94 -5.51 3.23 -3.55
N LEU A 95 -6.32 2.36 -4.14
CA LEU A 95 -6.92 2.60 -5.45
C LEU A 95 -8.37 2.98 -5.26
N LEU A 96 -8.79 4.07 -5.89
CA LEU A 96 -10.18 4.51 -5.89
C LEU A 96 -10.87 3.94 -7.13
N THR A 97 -12.03 3.35 -6.94
CA THR A 97 -12.87 2.77 -7.99
C THR A 97 -14.30 3.26 -7.82
N GLN A 98 -15.14 3.04 -8.83
CA GLN A 98 -16.55 3.45 -8.79
C GLN A 98 -17.35 2.74 -7.67
N GLY A 99 -16.91 1.56 -7.22
CA GLY A 99 -17.57 0.77 -6.18
C GLY A 99 -16.95 0.88 -4.78
N GLY A 100 -15.98 1.78 -4.57
CA GLY A 100 -15.26 1.92 -3.31
C GLY A 100 -13.76 2.08 -3.51
N TYR A 101 -12.99 1.89 -2.44
CA TYR A 101 -11.54 1.91 -2.49
C TYR A 101 -10.94 0.55 -2.16
N THR A 102 -9.72 0.30 -2.61
CA THR A 102 -8.96 -0.90 -2.25
C THR A 102 -7.63 -0.49 -1.63
N ILE A 103 -7.14 -1.32 -0.72
CA ILE A 103 -5.82 -1.19 -0.10
C ILE A 103 -4.87 -2.09 -0.87
N VAL A 104 -3.76 -1.51 -1.34
CA VAL A 104 -2.78 -2.25 -2.14
C VAL A 104 -1.59 -2.60 -1.27
N LEU A 105 -1.25 -3.88 -1.25
CA LEU A 105 -0.07 -4.42 -0.60
C LEU A 105 0.97 -4.78 -1.64
N SER A 106 2.20 -4.32 -1.41
CA SER A 106 3.34 -4.77 -2.19
C SER A 106 4.66 -4.67 -1.42
N GLY A 107 5.73 -5.23 -1.98
CA GLY A 107 7.04 -5.21 -1.34
C GLY A 107 8.06 -6.08 -2.05
N PRO A 108 9.25 -6.24 -1.45
CA PRO A 108 10.38 -6.96 -2.04
C PRO A 108 10.03 -8.38 -2.49
N ILE A 109 9.19 -9.08 -1.72
CA ILE A 109 8.78 -10.44 -2.06
C ILE A 109 7.99 -10.53 -3.38
N PHE A 110 7.36 -9.43 -3.80
CA PHE A 110 6.64 -9.34 -5.06
C PHE A 110 7.46 -8.62 -6.14
N ARG A 111 8.80 -8.55 -5.97
CA ARG A 111 9.74 -7.85 -6.85
C ARG A 111 9.45 -6.35 -6.99
N GLN A 112 8.88 -5.75 -5.96
CA GLN A 112 8.63 -4.31 -5.89
C GLN A 112 9.52 -3.67 -4.83
N ALA A 113 9.92 -2.42 -5.05
CA ALA A 113 10.75 -1.71 -4.08
C ALA A 113 9.97 -1.51 -2.78
N LYS A 114 10.67 -1.66 -1.64
CA LYS A 114 10.09 -1.33 -0.34
C LYS A 114 9.74 0.15 -0.30
N ARG A 115 8.57 0.48 0.25
CA ARG A 115 8.15 1.88 0.41
C ARG A 115 9.02 2.56 1.46
N VAL A 116 9.62 3.69 1.10
CA VAL A 116 10.41 4.52 2.01
C VAL A 116 9.81 5.92 2.08
N ALA A 117 9.78 6.50 3.28
CA ALA A 117 9.30 7.86 3.50
C ALA A 117 10.17 8.86 2.73
N ALA A 118 9.62 9.50 1.71
CA ALA A 118 10.22 10.64 1.05
C ALA A 118 9.90 11.89 1.88
N VAL A 119 10.91 12.42 2.58
CA VAL A 119 10.79 13.68 3.34
C VAL A 119 11.69 14.72 2.69
N PRO A 120 11.30 15.32 1.56
CA PRO A 120 12.10 16.36 0.95
C PRO A 120 12.13 17.59 1.87
N GLN A 121 13.29 18.22 1.98
CA GLN A 121 13.37 19.53 2.64
C GLN A 121 12.54 20.52 1.81
N THR A 122 11.55 21.18 2.41
CA THR A 122 10.53 22.01 1.72
C THR A 122 11.13 22.98 0.69
N ARG A 123 12.29 23.58 0.99
CA ARG A 123 13.03 24.45 0.04
C ARG A 123 13.57 23.71 -1.20
N ARG A 124 14.05 22.48 -1.05
CA ARG A 124 14.54 21.67 -2.18
C ARG A 124 13.40 21.28 -3.09
N PHE A 125 12.29 20.79 -2.51
CA PHE A 125 11.08 20.44 -3.27
C PHE A 125 10.54 21.60 -4.11
N VAL A 126 10.39 22.79 -3.49
CA VAL A 126 9.89 23.99 -4.19
C VAL A 126 10.85 24.42 -5.31
N ASN A 127 12.17 24.34 -5.08
CA ASN A 127 13.15 24.68 -6.10
C ASN A 127 13.18 23.69 -7.27
N ASP A 128 13.01 22.40 -6.99
CA ASP A 128 12.97 21.34 -8.00
C ASP A 128 11.69 21.47 -8.85
N LEU A 129 10.54 21.74 -8.22
CA LEU A 129 9.29 22.05 -8.91
C LEU A 129 9.43 23.29 -9.79
N LYS A 130 10.01 24.37 -9.28
CA LYS A 130 10.22 25.61 -10.05
C LYS A 130 11.11 25.35 -11.27
N LYS A 131 12.17 24.54 -11.12
CA LYS A 131 13.03 24.14 -12.24
C LYS A 131 12.30 23.31 -13.28
N GLN A 132 11.47 22.35 -12.86
CA GLN A 132 10.69 21.53 -13.80
C GLN A 132 9.66 22.37 -14.54
N ALA A 133 8.92 23.24 -13.85
CA ALA A 133 7.93 24.13 -14.46
C ALA A 133 8.56 25.11 -15.48
N LEU A 134 9.76 25.64 -15.18
CA LEU A 134 10.49 26.50 -16.11
C LEU A 134 10.93 25.75 -17.37
N ARG A 135 11.38 24.49 -17.25
CA ARG A 135 11.77 23.68 -18.42
C ARG A 135 10.58 23.39 -19.34
N SER A 136 9.43 23.02 -18.76
CA SER A 136 8.21 22.77 -19.55
C SER A 136 7.68 24.01 -20.28
N LEU A 137 7.99 25.22 -19.80
CA LEU A 137 7.62 26.48 -20.46
C LEU A 137 8.61 26.91 -21.55
N GLN A 138 9.84 26.39 -21.53
CA GLN A 138 10.86 26.69 -22.55
C GLN A 138 10.86 25.67 -23.71
N GLU A 139 10.23 24.51 -23.49
CA GLU A 139 10.06 23.46 -24.50
C GLU A 139 8.67 23.49 -25.17
N SER A 140 7.83 24.48 -24.83
CA SER A 140 6.55 24.79 -25.48
C SER A 140 6.65 26.06 -26.33
#